data_AF-A0A2V5YIG7-F1
#
_entry.id   AF-A0A2V5YIG7-F1
#
_cell.length_a   1.000
_cell.length_b   1.000
_cell.length_c   1.000
_cell.angle_alpha   90.00
_cell.angle_beta   90.00
_cell.angle_gamma   90.00
#
_symmetry.space_group_name_H-M   'P 1'
#
loop_
_entity.id
_entity.type
_entity.pdbx_description
1 polymer ?
#
loop_
_entity_poly.entity_id
_entity_poly.type
_entity_poly.pdbx_seq_one_letter_code
_entity_poly.pdbx_strand_id
1 'polypeptide(L)' 'TISPGITDTDMNPSIRDKDSEAVERVAAMTALGRPGGPADIGDVVAFFASDDARWITGQTLDVNGGLFLGPKEQ' A
#
# COMPACT_ATOMS: atom_id res chain seq x y z
N THR A 1 -7.09 -2.39 12.08
CA THR A 1 -5.81 -2.88 11.54
C THR A 1 -5.54 -2.22 10.21
N ILE A 2 -4.26 -1.96 9.89
CA ILE A 2 -3.83 -1.50 8.57
C ILE A 2 -3.19 -2.68 7.85
N SER A 3 -3.67 -2.98 6.65
CA SER A 3 -3.18 -4.06 5.78
C SER A 3 -2.38 -3.45 4.63
N PRO A 4 -1.05 -3.26 4.78
CA PRO A 4 -0.23 -2.67 3.74
C PRO A 4 -0.01 -3.63 2.58
N GLY A 5 0.13 -3.07 1.38
CA GLY A 5 0.62 -3.79 0.21
C GLY A 5 2.15 -3.87 0.18
N ILE A 6 2.70 -4.26 -0.97
CA ILE A 6 4.14 -4.22 -1.19
C ILE A 6 4.61 -2.77 -1.09
N THR A 7 5.43 -2.49 -0.08
CA THR A 7 5.81 -1.13 0.34
C THR A 7 7.32 -1.01 0.37
N ASP A 8 7.82 0.08 -0.19
CA ASP A 8 9.24 0.41 -0.23
C ASP A 8 9.76 0.69 1.19
N THR A 9 10.27 -0.36 1.83
CA THR A 9 10.91 -0.34 3.16
C THR A 9 12.12 -1.27 3.13
N ASP A 10 12.94 -1.27 4.18
CA ASP A 10 14.10 -2.15 4.28
C ASP A 10 13.74 -3.65 4.24
N MET A 11 12.48 -4.00 4.49
CA MET A 11 11.96 -5.38 4.35
C MET A 11 11.85 -5.82 2.87
N ASN A 12 11.80 -4.88 1.93
CA ASN A 12 11.66 -5.13 0.49
C ASN A 12 12.84 -4.53 -0.29
N PRO A 13 14.08 -5.04 -0.12
CA PRO A 13 15.26 -4.46 -0.76
C PRO A 13 15.24 -4.56 -2.29
N SER A 14 14.49 -5.52 -2.87
CA SER A 14 14.38 -5.71 -4.33
C SER A 14 13.69 -4.56 -5.07
N ILE A 15 12.92 -3.73 -4.36
CA ILE A 15 12.19 -2.59 -4.94
C ILE A 15 12.78 -1.23 -4.55
N ARG A 16 13.97 -1.21 -3.92
CA ARG A 16 14.71 0.03 -3.62
C ARG A 16 15.19 0.75 -4.87
N ASP A 17 15.63 -0.02 -5.86
CA ASP A 17 15.90 0.50 -7.20
C ASP A 17 14.58 0.63 -7.96
N LYS A 18 14.24 1.86 -8.34
CA LYS A 18 12.94 2.21 -8.95
C LYS A 18 12.82 1.70 -10.39
N ASP A 19 13.94 1.41 -11.03
CA ASP A 19 14.00 0.91 -12.40
C ASP A 19 14.16 -0.63 -12.44
N SER A 20 14.00 -1.31 -11.29
CA SER A 20 14.13 -2.76 -11.21
C SER A 20 12.91 -3.49 -11.77
N GLU A 21 13.14 -4.69 -12.35
CA GLU A 21 12.06 -5.59 -12.80
C GLU A 21 11.07 -5.91 -11.67
N ALA A 22 11.53 -5.92 -10.41
CA ALA A 22 10.66 -6.12 -9.26
C ALA A 22 9.63 -4.98 -9.10
N VAL A 23 10.03 -3.72 -9.34
CA VAL A 23 9.12 -2.58 -9.32
C VAL A 23 8.09 -2.68 -10.44
N GLU A 24 8.51 -3.03 -11.65
CA GLU A 24 7.61 -3.25 -12.79
C GLU A 24 6.58 -4.34 -12.48
N ARG A 25 7.02 -5.45 -11.88
CA ARG A 25 6.14 -6.54 -11.47
C ARG A 25 5.13 -6.09 -10.42
N VAL A 26 5.54 -5.31 -9.43
CA VAL A 26 4.62 -4.76 -8.41
C VAL A 26 3.63 -3.80 -9.05
N ALA A 27 4.08 -2.91 -9.94
CA ALA A 27 3.23 -1.99 -10.68
C ALA A 27 2.18 -2.70 -11.54
N ALA A 28 2.53 -3.84 -12.13
CA ALA A 28 1.58 -4.67 -12.88
C ALA A 28 0.49 -5.27 -11.98
N MET A 29 0.83 -5.65 -10.74
CA MET A 29 -0.10 -6.26 -9.78
C MET A 29 -0.97 -5.24 -9.03
N THR A 30 -0.51 -4.00 -8.79
CA THR A 30 -1.27 -2.99 -8.05
C THR A 30 -2.14 -2.15 -8.98
N ALA A 31 -3.40 -1.92 -8.63
CA ALA A 31 -4.30 -1.06 -9.40
C ALA A 31 -3.72 0.36 -9.61
N LEU A 32 -3.01 0.89 -8.61
CA LEU A 32 -2.37 2.21 -8.67
C LEU A 32 -1.03 2.23 -9.44
N GLY A 33 -0.57 1.11 -9.97
CA GLY A 33 0.56 1.09 -10.91
C GLY A 33 1.94 1.36 -10.28
N ARG A 34 2.08 1.17 -8.97
CA ARG A 34 3.36 1.32 -8.25
C ARG A 34 3.37 0.55 -6.92
N PRO A 35 4.55 0.25 -6.35
CA PRO A 35 4.67 -0.03 -4.93
C PRO A 35 4.25 1.17 -4.08
N GLY A 36 3.78 0.89 -2.86
CA GLY A 36 3.59 1.92 -1.84
C GLY A 36 4.93 2.43 -1.29
N GLY A 37 4.94 3.61 -0.70
CA GLY A 37 6.03 4.12 0.13
C GLY A 37 5.58 4.27 1.60
N PRO A 38 6.51 4.51 2.55
CA PRO A 38 6.17 4.62 3.96
C PRO A 38 5.10 5.67 4.27
N ALA A 39 5.11 6.79 3.53
CA ALA A 39 4.12 7.86 3.70
C ALA A 39 2.69 7.41 3.32
N ASP A 40 2.53 6.55 2.31
CA ASP A 40 1.20 6.05 1.91
C ASP A 40 0.51 5.29 3.05
N ILE A 41 1.29 4.65 3.93
CA ILE A 41 0.80 3.94 5.11
C ILE A 41 0.71 4.90 6.30
N GLY A 42 1.74 5.72 6.51
CA GLY A 42 1.85 6.65 7.63
C GLY A 42 0.71 7.68 7.66
N ASP A 43 0.34 8.24 6.52
CA ASP A 43 -0.72 9.24 6.42
C ASP A 43 -2.09 8.63 6.79
N VAL A 44 -2.34 7.38 6.41
CA VAL A 44 -3.57 6.67 6.79
C VAL A 44 -3.59 6.34 8.28
N VAL A 45 -2.45 5.93 8.84
CA VAL A 45 -2.32 5.72 10.30
C VAL A 45 -2.59 7.02 11.04
N ALA A 46 -2.02 8.14 10.58
CA ALA A 46 -2.25 9.45 11.19
C ALA A 46 -3.72 9.86 11.15
N PHE A 47 -4.42 9.63 10.03
CA PHE A 47 -5.86 9.84 9.94
C PHE A 47 -6.64 8.98 10.96
N PHE A 48 -6.37 7.68 11.05
CA PHE A 48 -7.05 6.79 12.00
C PHE A 48 -6.73 7.08 13.47
N ALA A 49 -5.59 7.72 13.74
CA ALA A 49 -5.22 8.18 15.07
C ALA A 49 -5.83 9.55 15.42
N SER A 50 -6.44 10.25 14.46
CA SER A 50 -7.01 11.59 14.66
C SER A 50 -8.45 11.57 15.16
N ASP A 51 -8.93 12.73 15.64
CA ASP A 51 -10.32 12.93 16.08
C ASP A 51 -11.36 12.76 14.95
N ASP A 52 -10.94 12.83 13.70
CA ASP A 52 -11.81 12.65 12.54
C ASP A 52 -12.28 11.19 12.40
N ALA A 53 -11.49 10.23 12.92
CA ALA A 53 -11.81 8.81 12.91
C ALA A 53 -12.47 8.31 14.22
N ARG A 54 -12.83 9.19 15.16
CA ARG A 54 -13.22 8.85 16.55
C ARG A 54 -14.41 7.88 16.72
N TRP A 55 -15.19 7.62 15.68
CA TRP A 55 -16.32 6.69 15.71
C TRP A 55 -16.12 5.44 14.85
N ILE A 56 -14.90 5.22 14.33
CA ILE A 56 -14.54 4.06 13.52
C ILE A 56 -13.79 3.07 14.40
N THR A 57 -14.29 1.83 14.50
CA THR A 57 -13.62 0.75 15.24
C THR A 57 -13.89 -0.61 14.60
N GLY A 58 -13.03 -1.59 14.90
CA GLY A 58 -13.16 -2.97 14.42
C GLY A 58 -12.89 -3.19 12.93
N GLN A 59 -12.36 -2.19 12.22
CA GLN A 59 -12.10 -2.29 10.79
C GLN A 59 -10.68 -2.77 10.48
N THR A 60 -10.57 -3.49 9.36
CA THR A 60 -9.31 -3.70 8.64
C THR A 60 -9.35 -2.86 7.38
N LEU A 61 -8.36 -2.00 7.20
CA LEU A 61 -8.24 -1.16 6.01
C LEU A 61 -7.11 -1.66 5.13
N ASP A 62 -7.45 -1.97 3.89
CA ASP A 62 -6.50 -2.29 2.84
C ASP A 62 -5.82 -1.01 2.31
N VAL A 63 -4.55 -0.85 2.65
CA VAL A 63 -3.69 0.26 2.23
C VAL A 63 -2.60 -0.30 1.32
N ASN A 64 -3.05 -0.85 0.19
CA ASN A 64 -2.22 -1.75 -0.63
C ASN A 64 -2.16 -1.37 -2.11
N GLY A 65 -2.65 -0.18 -2.49
CA GLY A 65 -2.68 0.27 -3.88
C GLY A 65 -3.52 -0.61 -4.80
N GLY A 66 -4.44 -1.40 -4.26
CA GLY A 66 -5.31 -2.31 -4.99
C GLY A 66 -4.69 -3.66 -5.33
N LEU A 67 -3.65 -4.10 -4.60
CA LEU A 67 -2.93 -5.36 -4.83
C LEU A 67 -3.85 -6.60 -4.85
N PHE A 68 -4.97 -6.56 -4.14
CA PHE A 68 -5.90 -7.70 -3.99
C PHE A 68 -7.25 -7.50 -4.70
N LEU A 69 -7.39 -6.49 -5.57
CA LEU A 69 -8.65 -6.22 -6.29
C LEU A 69 -8.91 -7.16 -7.47
N GLY A 70 -7.95 -8.03 -7.82
CA GLY A 70 -8.02 -8.87 -9.01
C GLY A 70 -7.35 -8.23 -10.24
N PRO A 71 -7.38 -8.91 -11.40
CA PRO A 71 -6.70 -8.44 -12.60
C PRO A 71 -7.22 -7.07 -13.06
N LYS A 72 -6.32 -6.22 -13.57
CA LYS A 72 -6.67 -4.89 -14.12
C LYS A 72 -7.61 -4.96 -15.33
N GLU A 73 -7.69 -6.12 -15.99
CA GLU A 73 -8.46 -6.35 -17.20
C GLU A 73 -9.55 -7.39 -16.90
N GLN A 74 -10.79 -6.91 -16.75
CA GLN A 74 -12.04 -7.65 -16.94
C GLN A 74 -12.86 -6.92 -17.98
#